data_AF-A0A4Q3UVP1-F1
#
_entry.id   AF-A0A4Q3UVP1-F1
#
_cell.length_a   1.000
_cell.length_b   1.000
_cell.length_c   1.000
_cell.angle_alpha   90.00
_cell.angle_beta   90.00
_cell.angle_gamma   90.00
#
_symmetry.space_group_name_H-M   'P 1'
#
loop_
_entity.id
_entity.type
_entity.pdbx_description
1 polymer ?
#
loop_
_entity_poly.entity_id
_entity_poly.type
_entity_poly.pdbx_seq_one_letter_code
_entity_poly.pdbx_strand_id
1 'polypeptide(L)'
;MQDLPGTGPAVKEAAKLPTRDVILDLPKIELHVHLEGSISPKTVLALAEANGIALPARTLPELEEFYRFRDFAHFVEVYVAVSKCIRRPEDLRRVAYDF
;
A
#
# COMPACT_ATOMS: atom_id res chain seq x y z
N MET A 1 -21.62 -28.42 18.77
CA MET A 1 -22.57 -27.31 18.98
C MET A 1 -22.27 -26.70 20.33
N GLN A 2 -21.27 -25.82 20.35
CA GLN A 2 -20.89 -25.01 21.51
C GLN A 2 -21.17 -23.57 21.13
N ASP A 3 -22.04 -22.92 21.88
CA ASP A 3 -22.36 -21.51 21.74
C ASP A 3 -21.13 -20.67 22.07
N LEU A 4 -20.74 -19.79 21.15
CA LEU A 4 -19.70 -18.78 21.35
C LEU A 4 -20.36 -17.52 21.95
N PRO A 5 -19.95 -17.04 23.13
CA PRO A 5 -20.46 -15.79 23.68
C PRO A 5 -19.69 -14.62 23.04
N GLY A 6 -20.39 -13.74 22.35
CA GLY A 6 -19.73 -12.57 21.75
C GLY A 6 -20.56 -11.80 20.75
N THR A 7 -21.86 -11.60 21.00
CA THR A 7 -22.52 -10.43 20.41
C THR A 7 -21.89 -9.20 21.07
N GLY A 8 -20.90 -8.62 20.38
CA GLY A 8 -20.39 -7.29 20.73
C GLY A 8 -21.57 -6.32 20.89
N PRO A 9 -21.42 -5.27 21.72
CA PRO A 9 -22.52 -4.38 22.03
C PRO A 9 -23.14 -3.86 20.74
N ALA A 10 -24.48 -3.85 20.68
CA ALA A 10 -25.23 -3.23 19.60
C ALA A 10 -24.61 -1.85 19.34
N VAL A 11 -24.19 -1.61 18.10
CA VAL A 11 -23.67 -0.30 17.67
C VAL A 11 -24.78 0.70 17.93
N LYS A 12 -24.66 1.44 19.04
CA LYS A 12 -25.56 2.54 19.37
C LYS A 12 -25.51 3.53 18.20
N GLU A 13 -26.70 3.97 17.79
CA GLU A 13 -27.00 5.06 16.87
C GLU A 13 -25.78 5.70 16.19
N ALA A 14 -25.64 5.48 14.87
CA ALA A 14 -24.46 5.90 14.09
C ALA A 14 -24.13 7.38 14.36
N ALA A 15 -23.09 7.60 15.17
CA ALA A 15 -22.53 8.92 15.36
C ALA A 15 -22.21 9.51 13.97
N LYS A 16 -22.59 10.78 13.76
CA LYS A 16 -22.37 11.48 12.49
C LYS A 16 -20.86 11.45 12.20
N LEU A 17 -20.44 10.67 11.21
CA LEU A 17 -19.03 10.51 10.85
C LEU A 17 -18.45 11.86 10.39
N PRO A 18 -17.17 12.14 10.70
CA PRO A 18 -16.52 13.34 10.21
C PRO A 18 -16.52 13.36 8.67
N THR A 19 -16.64 14.56 8.09
CA THR A 19 -16.52 14.73 6.64
C THR A 19 -15.07 14.51 6.19
N ARG A 20 -14.85 14.29 4.88
CA ARG A 20 -13.50 14.13 4.32
C ARG A 20 -12.59 15.31 4.67
N ASP A 21 -13.10 16.54 4.59
CA ASP A 21 -12.31 17.75 4.87
C ASP A 21 -11.85 17.78 6.32
N VAL A 22 -12.74 17.46 7.27
CA VAL A 22 -12.37 17.33 8.68
C VAL A 22 -11.29 16.27 8.88
N ILE A 23 -11.39 15.11 8.22
CA ILE A 23 -10.37 14.05 8.31
C ILE A 23 -9.02 14.53 7.77
N LEU A 24 -9.01 15.27 6.65
CA LEU A 24 -7.77 15.77 6.03
C LEU A 24 -7.07 16.80 6.91
N ASP A 25 -7.80 17.70 7.54
CA ASP A 25 -7.26 18.81 8.34
C ASP A 25 -6.68 18.39 9.70
N LEU A 26 -6.95 17.17 10.17
CA LEU A 26 -6.39 16.69 11.43
C LEU A 26 -4.85 16.60 11.36
N PRO A 27 -4.11 17.09 12.38
CA PRO A 27 -2.70 16.76 12.52
C PRO A 27 -2.53 15.27 12.83
N LYS A 28 -1.66 14.59 12.09
CA LYS A 28 -1.45 13.14 12.19
C LYS A 28 0.03 12.81 12.21
N ILE A 29 0.35 11.68 12.81
CA ILE A 29 1.64 11.01 12.68
C ILE A 29 1.39 9.61 12.13
N GLU A 30 2.34 9.09 11.36
CA GLU A 30 2.32 7.71 10.88
C GLU A 30 3.48 6.96 11.53
N LEU A 31 3.15 6.05 12.45
CA LEU A 31 4.14 5.31 13.25
C LEU A 31 4.49 3.95 12.65
N HIS A 32 3.70 3.48 11.69
CA HIS A 32 3.90 2.19 11.03
C HIS A 32 3.68 2.37 9.54
N VAL A 33 4.79 2.48 8.81
CA VAL A 33 4.80 2.42 7.36
C VAL A 33 6.02 1.62 6.89
N HIS A 34 5.82 0.82 5.85
CA HIS A 34 6.90 0.19 5.12
C HIS A 34 7.13 1.03 3.87
N LEU A 35 8.33 1.61 3.74
CA LEU A 35 8.62 2.54 2.67
C LEU A 35 8.44 1.87 1.28
N GLU A 36 8.90 0.63 1.14
CA GLU A 36 8.73 -0.16 -0.08
C GLU A 36 7.25 -0.45 -0.40
N GLY A 37 6.40 -0.56 0.64
CA GLY A 37 4.96 -0.74 0.49
C GLY A 37 4.20 0.55 0.17
N SER A 38 4.87 1.71 0.22
CA SER A 38 4.27 3.03 -0.03
C SER A 38 4.59 3.60 -1.42
N ILE A 39 5.41 2.91 -2.21
CA ILE A 39 5.84 3.38 -3.52
C ILE A 39 4.66 3.41 -4.49
N SER A 40 4.42 4.55 -5.15
CA SER A 40 3.39 4.62 -6.19
C SER A 40 3.68 3.65 -7.36
N PRO A 41 2.66 3.03 -7.96
CA PRO A 41 2.84 2.15 -9.13
C PRO A 41 3.62 2.82 -10.27
N LYS A 42 3.40 4.12 -10.49
CA LYS A 42 4.13 4.91 -11.49
C LYS A 42 5.64 4.97 -11.20
N THR A 43 6.03 5.18 -9.94
CA THR A 43 7.44 5.18 -9.54
C THR A 43 8.04 3.77 -9.66
N VAL A 44 7.30 2.72 -9.30
CA VAL A 44 7.76 1.33 -9.47
C VAL A 44 8.05 0.98 -10.92
N LEU A 45 7.18 1.35 -11.88
CA LEU A 45 7.44 1.13 -13.31
C LEU A 45 8.69 1.86 -13.78
N ALA A 46 8.87 3.12 -13.38
CA ALA A 46 10.04 3.90 -13.76
C ALA A 46 11.35 3.31 -13.20
N LEU A 47 11.32 2.82 -11.95
CA LEU A 47 12.48 2.14 -11.34
C LEU A 47 12.77 0.81 -12.03
N ALA A 48 11.73 0.04 -12.35
CA ALA A 48 11.87 -1.24 -13.05
C ALA A 48 12.52 -1.06 -14.43
N GLU A 49 12.05 -0.09 -15.20
CA GLU A 49 12.63 0.26 -16.50
C GLU A 49 14.09 0.72 -16.36
N ALA A 50 14.36 1.69 -15.48
CA ALA A 50 15.71 2.25 -15.30
C ALA A 50 16.74 1.21 -14.83
N ASN A 51 16.30 0.20 -14.08
CA ASN A 51 17.15 -0.84 -13.53
C ASN A 51 17.07 -2.18 -14.27
N GLY A 52 16.31 -2.28 -15.36
CA GLY A 52 16.17 -3.51 -16.15
C GLY A 52 15.53 -4.67 -15.38
N ILE A 53 14.63 -4.37 -14.44
CA ILE A 53 13.92 -5.38 -13.63
C ILE A 53 12.62 -5.74 -14.32
N ALA A 54 12.45 -7.03 -14.64
CA ALA A 54 11.19 -7.53 -15.18
C ALA A 54 10.12 -7.57 -14.07
N LEU A 55 9.00 -6.90 -14.33
CA LEU A 55 7.79 -6.97 -13.52
C LEU A 55 6.74 -7.86 -14.20
N PRO A 56 5.80 -8.43 -13.42
CA PRO A 56 4.64 -9.16 -13.97
C PRO A 56 3.63 -8.24 -14.68
N ALA A 57 3.86 -6.92 -14.66
CA ALA A 57 3.10 -5.90 -15.36
C ALA A 57 4.04 -4.98 -16.14
N ARG A 58 3.62 -4.55 -17.33
CA ARG A 58 4.40 -3.67 -18.22
C ARG A 58 3.80 -2.27 -18.35
N THR A 59 2.54 -2.10 -17.95
CA THR A 59 1.83 -0.83 -17.99
C THR A 59 1.30 -0.44 -16.62
N LEU A 60 0.97 0.84 -16.45
CA LEU A 60 0.38 1.34 -15.20
C LEU A 60 -0.94 0.63 -14.85
N PRO A 61 -1.90 0.45 -15.76
CA PRO A 61 -3.13 -0.28 -15.45
C PRO A 61 -2.90 -1.74 -15.05
N GLU A 62 -1.96 -2.43 -15.71
CA GLU A 62 -1.60 -3.81 -15.34
C GLU A 62 -0.97 -3.88 -13.94
N LEU A 63 -0.15 -2.89 -13.57
CA LEU A 63 0.50 -2.86 -12.26
C LEU A 63 -0.51 -2.50 -11.15
N GLU A 64 -1.44 -1.59 -11.43
CA GLU A 64 -2.56 -1.28 -10.53
C GLU A 64 -3.44 -2.52 -10.30
N GLU A 65 -3.70 -3.33 -11.33
CA GLU A 65 -4.38 -4.61 -11.18
C GLU A 65 -3.56 -5.60 -10.35
N PHE A 66 -2.24 -5.67 -10.58
CA PHE A 66 -1.35 -6.52 -9.78
C PHE A 66 -1.32 -6.13 -8.29
N TYR A 67 -1.60 -4.86 -7.97
CA TYR A 67 -1.72 -4.38 -6.58
C TYR A 67 -3.05 -4.75 -5.92
N ARG A 68 -4.02 -5.32 -6.65
CA ARG A 68 -5.26 -5.85 -6.05
C ARG A 68 -4.96 -7.19 -5.39
N PHE A 69 -4.64 -7.16 -4.10
CA PHE A 69 -4.25 -8.35 -3.37
C PHE A 69 -5.39 -9.36 -3.22
N ARG A 70 -5.11 -10.62 -3.57
CA ARG A 70 -6.07 -11.73 -3.41
C ARG A 70 -6.01 -12.34 -2.01
N ASP A 71 -4.82 -12.35 -1.41
CA ASP A 71 -4.53 -12.82 -0.07
C ASP A 71 -3.18 -12.24 0.41
N PHE A 72 -2.75 -12.61 1.62
CA PHE A 72 -1.50 -12.16 2.20
C PHE A 72 -0.27 -12.67 1.45
N ALA A 73 -0.31 -13.89 0.89
CA ALA A 73 0.83 -14.44 0.14
C ALA A 73 1.04 -13.63 -1.15
N HIS A 74 -0.04 -13.30 -1.86
CA HIS A 74 0.01 -12.43 -3.03
C HIS A 74 0.51 -11.01 -2.67
N PHE A 75 0.13 -10.47 -1.52
CA PHE A 75 0.71 -9.21 -1.04
C PHE A 75 2.24 -9.30 -0.90
N VAL A 76 2.76 -10.39 -0.31
CA VAL A 76 4.22 -10.60 -0.18
C VAL A 76 4.88 -10.72 -1.56
N GLU A 77 4.24 -11.40 -2.53
CA GLU A 77 4.73 -11.48 -3.91
C GLU A 77 4.87 -10.09 -4.54
N VAL A 78 3.84 -9.24 -4.39
CA VAL A 78 3.85 -7.86 -4.89
C VAL A 78 4.93 -7.04 -4.19
N TYR A 79 5.00 -7.10 -2.86
CA TYR A 79 6.01 -6.39 -2.06
C TYR A 79 7.43 -6.74 -2.51
N VAL A 80 7.74 -8.04 -2.65
CA VAL A 80 9.06 -8.50 -3.10
C VAL A 80 9.35 -8.07 -4.54
N ALA A 81 8.34 -8.06 -5.43
CA ALA A 81 8.51 -7.55 -6.80
C ALA A 81 8.88 -6.06 -6.80
N VAL A 82 8.21 -5.25 -5.98
CA VAL A 82 8.49 -3.82 -5.82
C VAL A 82 9.87 -3.56 -5.22
N SER A 83 10.23 -4.25 -4.13
CA SER A 83 11.55 -4.07 -3.49
C SER A 83 12.71 -4.41 -4.44
N LYS A 84 12.53 -5.36 -5.36
CA LYS A 84 13.55 -5.71 -6.37
C LYS A 84 13.86 -4.57 -7.34
N CYS A 85 12.96 -3.62 -7.53
CA CYS A 85 13.16 -2.46 -8.42
C CYS A 85 14.13 -1.42 -7.85
N ILE A 86 14.38 -1.43 -6.53
CA ILE A 86 15.30 -0.51 -5.85
C ILE A 86 16.71 -1.11 -5.92
N ARG A 87 17.61 -0.50 -6.71
CA ARG A 87 18.96 -1.05 -6.95
C ARG A 87 20.09 -0.10 -6.58
N ARG A 88 19.83 1.20 -6.56
CA ARG A 88 20.83 2.25 -6.37
C ARG A 88 20.47 3.17 -5.20
N PRO A 89 21.44 3.84 -4.57
CA PRO A 89 21.16 4.81 -3.51
C PRO A 89 20.17 5.91 -3.93
N GLU A 90 20.21 6.33 -5.19
CA GLU A 90 19.31 7.36 -5.74
C GLU A 90 17.86 6.89 -5.80
N ASP A 91 17.62 5.59 -5.99
CA ASP A 91 16.28 5.00 -6.00
C ASP A 91 15.66 5.11 -4.61
N LEU A 92 16.43 4.77 -3.57
CA LEU A 92 15.98 4.86 -2.18
C LEU A 92 15.73 6.32 -1.79
N ARG A 93 16.61 7.25 -2.20
CA ARG A 93 16.42 8.68 -1.99
C ARG A 93 15.12 9.16 -2.64
N ARG A 94 14.85 8.76 -3.88
CA ARG A 94 13.63 9.12 -4.59
C ARG A 94 12.40 8.59 -3.88
N VAL A 95 12.40 7.31 -3.52
CA VAL A 95 11.29 6.67 -2.81
C VAL A 95 10.99 7.38 -1.48
N ALA A 96 12.02 7.71 -0.70
CA ALA A 96 11.85 8.42 0.56
C ALA A 96 11.36 9.88 0.40
N TYR A 97 11.64 10.51 -0.74
CA TYR A 97 11.22 11.89 -1.01
C TYR A 97 9.81 11.96 -1.63
N ASP A 98 9.43 10.95 -2.41
CA ASP A 98 8.11 10.83 -3.04
C ASP A 98 7.02 10.38 -2.04
N PHE A 99 7.42 9.84 -0.88
CA PHE A 99 6.55 9.46 0.23
C PHE A 99 5.95 10.68 0.92
#